data_AF-A0A7C2UQX1-F1
#
_entry.id   AF-A0A7C2UQX1-F1
#
_cell.length_a   1.000
_cell.length_b   1.000
_cell.length_c   1.000
_cell.angle_alpha   90.00
_cell.angle_beta   90.00
_cell.angle_gamma   90.00
#
_symmetry.space_group_name_H-M   'P 1'
#
loop_
_entity.id
_entity.type
_entity.pdbx_description
1 polymer ?
#
loop_
_entity_poly.entity_id
_entity_poly.type
_entity_poly.pdbx_seq_one_letter_code
_entity_poly.pdbx_strand_id
1 'polypeptide(L)'
;MTSPEFLSTLVDGTVVKAVYLIRLEEGIVASWPPGEEDGEIESIADLTSVPQRDGLYFVIGGDELKKKYFGIVISDVILLFKVGDEMNAEKIAEKLSNAYILLKKRKFRERTKL
;
A
#
# COMPACT_ATOMS: atom_id res chain seq x y z
N MET A 1 4.76 18.37 1.34
CA MET A 1 5.49 17.10 1.35
C MET A 1 5.25 16.47 0.00
N THR A 2 6.30 16.23 -0.78
CA THR A 2 6.22 15.54 -2.07
C THR A 2 5.96 14.05 -1.82
N SER A 3 5.47 13.33 -2.83
CA SER A 3 5.19 11.89 -2.72
C SER A 3 6.41 11.08 -2.28
N PRO A 4 7.64 11.31 -2.80
CA PRO A 4 8.85 10.62 -2.34
C PRO A 4 9.16 10.77 -0.85
N GLU A 5 9.05 11.99 -0.28
CA GLU A 5 9.34 12.17 1.15
C GLU A 5 8.33 11.42 2.01
N PHE A 6 7.04 11.44 1.66
CA PHE A 6 6.03 10.65 2.36
C PHE A 6 6.35 9.16 2.33
N LEU A 7 6.65 8.60 1.15
CA LEU A 7 6.95 7.19 0.98
C LEU A 7 8.21 6.78 1.77
N SER A 8 9.22 7.66 1.82
CA SER A 8 10.43 7.41 2.61
C SER A 8 10.17 7.22 4.10
N THR A 9 9.12 7.87 4.66
CA THR A 9 8.75 7.69 6.08
C THR A 9 8.12 6.34 6.37
N LEU A 10 7.64 5.64 5.35
CA LEU A 10 6.98 4.34 5.48
C LEU A 10 7.97 3.17 5.37
N VAL A 11 9.14 3.41 4.78
CA VAL A 11 10.19 2.40 4.61
C VAL A 11 11.13 2.46 5.81
N ASP A 12 11.22 1.35 6.54
CA ASP A 12 12.15 1.20 7.68
C ASP A 12 13.33 0.28 7.38
N GLY A 13 13.39 -0.29 6.17
CA GLY A 13 14.43 -1.21 5.70
C GLY A 13 14.43 -2.59 6.38
N THR A 14 13.66 -2.77 7.45
CA THR A 14 13.59 -4.01 8.23
C THR A 14 12.31 -4.75 7.91
N VAL A 15 11.16 -4.16 8.19
CA VAL A 15 9.83 -4.73 7.94
C VAL A 15 9.35 -4.35 6.56
N VAL A 16 9.40 -3.05 6.23
CA VAL A 16 8.98 -2.50 4.95
C VAL A 16 10.23 -2.23 4.13
N LYS A 17 10.39 -2.98 3.04
CA LYS A 17 11.55 -2.87 2.15
C LYS A 17 11.36 -1.81 1.09
N ALA A 18 10.14 -1.70 0.56
CA ALA A 18 9.76 -0.71 -0.43
C ALA A 18 8.27 -0.37 -0.33
N VAL A 19 7.90 0.81 -0.81
CA VAL A 19 6.51 1.24 -0.96
C VAL A 19 6.30 1.86 -2.33
N TYR A 20 5.18 1.53 -2.96
CA TYR A 20 4.75 2.00 -4.26
C TYR A 20 3.40 2.71 -4.14
N LEU A 21 3.28 3.84 -4.81
CA LEU A 21 2.03 4.57 -5.00
C LEU A 21 1.50 4.24 -6.39
N ILE A 22 0.42 3.49 -6.46
CA ILE A 22 -0.17 3.01 -7.71
C ILE A 22 -1.51 3.71 -7.94
N ARG A 23 -1.72 4.16 -9.17
CA ARG A 23 -3.01 4.66 -9.66
C ARG A 23 -3.41 3.80 -10.86
N LEU A 24 -4.58 3.17 -10.79
CA LEU A 24 -4.96 2.12 -11.75
C LEU A 24 -4.92 2.55 -13.23
N GLU A 25 -5.14 3.83 -13.52
CA GLU A 25 -5.09 4.37 -14.89
C GLU A 25 -3.69 4.85 -15.32
N GLU A 26 -2.80 5.13 -14.37
CA GLU A 26 -1.48 5.73 -14.61
C GLU A 26 -0.32 4.77 -14.27
N GLY A 27 -0.62 3.61 -13.67
CA GLY A 27 0.37 2.67 -13.17
C GLY A 27 1.04 3.16 -11.88
N ILE A 28 2.33 2.86 -11.73
CA ILE A 28 3.14 3.27 -10.58
C ILE A 28 3.50 4.76 -10.73
N VAL A 29 2.97 5.60 -9.84
CA VAL A 29 3.19 7.06 -9.84
C VAL A 29 4.49 7.42 -9.12
N ALA A 30 4.83 6.67 -8.06
CA ALA A 30 6.04 6.87 -7.29
C ALA A 30 6.43 5.60 -6.53
N SER A 31 7.73 5.43 -6.27
CA SER A 31 8.25 4.33 -5.46
C SER A 31 9.38 4.81 -4.54
N TRP A 32 9.57 4.10 -3.44
CA TRP A 32 10.72 4.27 -2.56
C TRP A 32 11.18 2.93 -1.96
N PRO A 33 12.49 2.63 -1.89
CA PRO A 33 13.59 3.39 -2.46
C PRO A 33 13.52 3.46 -4.00
N PRO A 34 14.08 4.50 -4.63
CA PRO A 34 14.06 4.63 -6.09
C PRO A 34 14.87 3.50 -6.74
N GLY A 35 14.36 2.94 -7.84
CA GLY A 35 15.06 1.90 -8.61
C GLY A 35 14.92 0.47 -8.08
N GLU A 36 13.99 0.22 -7.15
CA GLU A 36 13.54 -1.15 -6.83
C GLU A 36 12.81 -1.73 -8.07
N GLU A 37 13.36 -2.80 -8.65
CA GLU A 37 13.10 -3.26 -10.04
C GLU A 37 11.63 -3.64 -10.33
N ASP A 38 11.20 -3.24 -11.53
CA ASP A 38 9.79 -2.96 -11.88
C ASP A 38 9.02 -4.09 -12.58
N GLY A 39 9.61 -5.24 -12.92
CA GLY A 39 8.86 -6.27 -13.66
C GLY A 39 7.75 -6.98 -12.86
N GLU A 40 8.03 -7.28 -11.58
CA GLU A 40 7.07 -7.95 -10.68
C GLU A 40 5.98 -6.97 -10.22
N ILE A 41 6.32 -5.69 -10.04
CA ILE A 41 5.38 -4.65 -9.59
C ILE A 41 4.49 -4.16 -10.73
N GLU A 42 5.01 -4.01 -11.95
CA GLU A 42 4.19 -3.73 -13.14
C GLU A 42 3.13 -4.82 -13.33
N SER A 43 3.56 -6.09 -13.24
CA SER A 43 2.64 -7.24 -13.33
C SER A 43 1.57 -7.21 -12.23
N ILE A 44 1.94 -6.82 -11.01
CA ILE A 44 1.00 -6.64 -9.90
C ILE A 44 0.04 -5.48 -10.14
N ALA A 45 0.53 -4.34 -10.62
CA ALA A 45 -0.29 -3.16 -10.90
C ALA A 45 -1.35 -3.48 -11.96
N ASP A 46 -0.97 -4.21 -13.01
CA ASP A 46 -1.89 -4.64 -14.07
C ASP A 46 -2.95 -5.64 -13.58
N LEU A 47 -2.61 -6.50 -12.61
CA LEU A 47 -3.55 -7.45 -12.01
C LEU A 47 -4.56 -6.78 -11.06
N THR A 48 -4.32 -5.55 -10.62
CA THR A 48 -5.16 -4.88 -9.64
C THR A 48 -6.41 -4.22 -10.23
N SER A 49 -7.27 -4.98 -10.92
CA SER A 49 -8.67 -4.56 -11.17
C SER A 49 -9.52 -4.74 -9.89
N VAL A 50 -9.03 -4.23 -8.76
CA VAL A 50 -9.63 -4.40 -7.44
C VAL A 50 -10.72 -3.35 -7.25
N PRO A 51 -11.88 -3.69 -6.64
CA PRO A 51 -12.88 -2.68 -6.29
C PRO A 51 -12.23 -1.59 -5.44
N GLN A 52 -12.25 -0.33 -5.91
CA GLN A 52 -11.69 0.83 -5.20
C GLN A 52 -12.58 1.23 -4.01
N ARG A 53 -12.71 0.35 -3.03
CA ARG A 53 -13.34 0.66 -1.75
C ARG A 53 -12.27 1.20 -0.83
N ASP A 54 -12.39 2.47 -0.48
CA ASP A 54 -11.45 3.12 0.43
C ASP A 54 -11.32 2.34 1.76
N GLY A 55 -10.08 2.06 2.14
CA GLY A 55 -9.72 1.20 3.27
C GLY A 55 -9.70 -0.30 2.97
N LEU A 56 -10.07 -0.75 1.77
CA LEU A 56 -9.85 -2.13 1.35
C LEU A 56 -8.36 -2.43 1.38
N TYR A 57 -8.01 -3.60 1.92
CA TYR A 57 -6.66 -4.13 1.83
C TYR A 57 -6.66 -5.44 1.05
N PHE A 58 -5.51 -5.77 0.50
CA PHE A 58 -5.27 -7.04 -0.17
C PHE A 58 -3.84 -7.48 0.10
N VAL A 59 -3.62 -8.79 0.01
CA VAL A 59 -2.30 -9.39 0.11
C VAL A 59 -2.03 -10.12 -1.17
N ILE A 60 -0.85 -9.91 -1.72
CA ILE A 60 -0.38 -10.57 -2.93
C ILE A 60 0.77 -11.46 -2.51
N GLY A 61 0.57 -12.74 -2.72
CA GLY A 61 1.53 -13.81 -2.46
C GLY A 61 1.21 -14.99 -3.37
N GLY A 62 2.21 -15.83 -3.61
CA GLY A 62 2.11 -17.00 -4.48
C GLY A 62 3.45 -17.70 -4.54
N ASP A 63 3.44 -18.99 -4.88
CA ASP A 63 4.65 -19.82 -4.88
C ASP A 63 5.73 -19.30 -5.86
N GLU A 64 5.31 -18.58 -6.90
CA GLU A 64 6.19 -17.97 -7.91
C GLU A 64 6.66 -16.56 -7.54
N LEU A 65 6.01 -15.90 -6.58
CA LEU A 65 6.39 -14.56 -6.14
C LEU A 65 7.57 -14.67 -5.18
N LYS A 66 8.64 -13.93 -5.50
CA LYS A 66 9.85 -13.94 -4.66
C LYS A 66 9.64 -13.24 -3.33
N LYS A 67 8.59 -12.43 -3.24
CA LYS A 67 8.31 -11.52 -2.13
C LYS A 67 6.81 -11.46 -1.85
N LYS A 68 6.48 -11.16 -0.61
CA LYS A 68 5.10 -10.85 -0.22
C LYS A 68 4.85 -9.36 -0.30
N TYR A 69 3.66 -9.03 -0.78
CA TYR A 69 3.19 -7.66 -0.87
C TYR A 69 1.85 -7.53 -0.16
N PHE A 70 1.59 -6.35 0.40
CA PHE A 70 0.25 -5.98 0.79
C PHE A 70 -0.10 -4.60 0.27
N GLY A 71 -1.35 -4.39 -0.08
CA GLY A 71 -1.87 -3.12 -0.57
C GLY A 71 -2.97 -2.59 0.33
N ILE A 72 -3.10 -1.27 0.41
CA ILE A 72 -4.27 -0.58 0.97
C ILE A 72 -4.76 0.48 -0.01
N VAL A 73 -6.06 0.49 -0.27
CA VAL A 73 -6.72 1.52 -1.06
C VAL A 73 -6.96 2.74 -0.18
N ILE A 74 -6.41 3.88 -0.58
CA ILE A 74 -6.61 5.17 0.06
C ILE A 74 -7.17 6.12 -1.00
N SER A 75 -8.45 6.44 -0.92
CA SER A 75 -9.17 7.19 -1.95
C SER A 75 -9.07 6.51 -3.32
N ASP A 76 -8.45 7.14 -4.31
CA ASP A 76 -8.22 6.68 -5.68
C ASP A 76 -6.84 6.03 -5.89
N VAL A 77 -6.01 5.96 -4.84
CA VAL A 77 -4.65 5.43 -4.90
C VAL A 77 -4.48 4.16 -4.09
N ILE A 78 -3.56 3.32 -4.52
CA ILE A 78 -3.13 2.12 -3.82
C ILE A 78 -1.74 2.38 -3.27
N LEU A 79 -1.57 2.21 -1.95
CA LEU A 79 -0.25 2.07 -1.35
C LEU A 79 0.08 0.59 -1.27
N LEU A 80 1.05 0.15 -2.06
CA LEU A 80 1.56 -1.22 -2.08
C LEU A 80 2.88 -1.27 -1.32
N PHE A 81 3.01 -2.23 -0.41
CA PHE A 81 4.15 -2.40 0.48
C PHE A 81 4.82 -3.73 0.17
N LYS A 82 6.12 -3.69 -0.11
CA LYS A 82 7.00 -4.86 -0.16
C LYS A 82 7.51 -5.16 1.24
N VAL A 83 7.24 -6.35 1.76
CA VAL A 83 7.63 -6.73 3.12
C VAL A 83 8.69 -7.82 3.16
N GLY A 84 9.39 -7.92 4.29
CA GLY A 84 10.29 -9.05 4.58
C GLY A 84 9.56 -10.39 4.59
N ASP A 85 10.26 -11.46 4.24
CA ASP A 85 9.69 -12.80 4.07
C ASP A 85 9.22 -13.40 5.41
N GLU A 86 9.84 -12.98 6.51
CA GLU A 86 9.52 -13.31 7.89
C GLU A 86 8.21 -12.67 8.40
N MET A 87 7.63 -11.74 7.64
CA MET A 87 6.47 -10.97 8.07
C MET A 87 5.14 -11.62 7.67
N ASN A 88 4.14 -11.48 8.54
CA ASN A 88 2.75 -11.84 8.24
C ASN A 88 2.04 -10.64 7.59
N ALA A 89 2.09 -10.59 6.26
CA ALA A 89 1.53 -9.49 5.46
C ALA A 89 0.03 -9.30 5.69
N GLU A 90 -0.71 -10.39 5.88
CA GLU A 90 -2.16 -10.43 6.13
C GLU A 90 -2.52 -9.68 7.40
N LYS A 91 -1.85 -9.99 8.50
CA LYS A 91 -2.07 -9.36 9.81
C LYS A 91 -1.66 -7.88 9.81
N ILE A 92 -0.62 -7.52 9.05
CA ILE A 92 -0.19 -6.13 8.92
C ILE A 92 -1.22 -5.34 8.12
N ALA A 93 -1.64 -5.86 6.98
CA ALA A 93 -2.62 -5.24 6.08
C ALA A 93 -3.96 -5.01 6.79
N GLU A 94 -4.46 -6.03 7.51
CA GLU A 94 -5.67 -5.93 8.32
C GLU A 94 -5.57 -4.83 9.39
N LYS A 95 -4.46 -4.78 10.14
CA LYS A 95 -4.24 -3.77 11.18
C LYS A 95 -4.20 -2.36 10.60
N LEU A 96 -3.50 -2.17 9.47
CA LEU A 96 -3.40 -0.88 8.80
C LEU A 96 -4.75 -0.41 8.25
N SER A 97 -5.48 -1.30 7.59
CA SER A 97 -6.85 -1.03 7.12
C SER A 97 -7.77 -0.60 8.26
N ASN A 98 -7.79 -1.36 9.35
CA ASN A 98 -8.59 -1.04 10.53
C ASN A 98 -8.20 0.32 11.14
N ALA A 99 -6.91 0.59 11.28
CA ALA A 99 -6.42 1.87 11.79
C ALA A 99 -6.85 3.04 10.88
N TYR A 100 -6.71 2.88 9.57
CA TYR A 100 -7.12 3.90 8.58
C TYR A 100 -8.63 4.19 8.65
N ILE A 101 -9.47 3.15 8.67
CA ILE A 101 -10.93 3.30 8.77
C ILE A 101 -11.31 4.02 10.07
N LEU A 102 -10.67 3.68 11.20
CA LEU A 102 -10.90 4.35 12.49
C LEU A 102 -10.51 5.83 12.44
N LEU A 103 -9.36 6.16 11.87
CA LEU A 103 -8.90 7.54 11.70
C LEU A 103 -9.87 8.36 10.85
N LYS A 104 -10.35 7.80 9.73
CA LYS A 104 -11.33 8.46 8.86
C LYS A 104 -12.64 8.73 9.59
N LYS A 105 -13.15 7.75 10.35
CA LYS A 105 -14.35 7.91 11.18
C LYS A 105 -14.20 9.00 12.24
N ARG A 106 -13.03 9.11 12.89
CA ARG A 106 -12.75 10.17 13.88
C ARG A 106 -12.76 11.57 13.24
N LYS A 107 -12.04 11.76 12.12
CA LYS A 107 -12.03 13.03 11.38
C LYS A 107 -13.42 13.43 10.91
N PHE A 108 -14.24 12.47 10.47
CA PHE A 108 -15.63 12.76 10.08
C PHE A 108 -16.46 13.27 11.26
N ARG A 109 -16.36 12.65 12.44
CA ARG A 109 -17.06 13.09 13.67
C ARG A 109 -16.62 14.48 14.12
N GLU A 110 -15.33 14.80 14.04
CA GLU A 110 -14.82 16.13 14.40
C GLU A 110 -15.37 17.22 13.46
N ARG A 111 -15.49 16.93 12.16
CA ARG A 111 -16.06 17.86 11.17
C ARG A 111 -17.57 18.05 11.27
N THR A 112 -18.29 17.09 11.85
CA THR A 112 -19.76 17.11 11.98
C THR A 112 -20.26 17.59 13.34
N LYS A 113 -19.35 17.85 14.29
CA LYS A 113 -19.65 18.51 15.57
C LYS A 113 -19.71 20.05 15.45
N LEU A 114 -20.04 20.55 14.25
CA LEU A 114 -20.36 21.96 13.98
C LEU A 114 -21.87 22.17 14.11
#